data_AF-A0A3S3BIJ2-F1
#
_entry.id   AF-A0A3S3BIJ2-F1
#
_cell.length_a   1.000
_cell.length_b   1.000
_cell.length_c   1.000
_cell.angle_alpha   90.00
_cell.angle_beta   90.00
_cell.angle_gamma   90.00
#
_symmetry.space_group_name_H-M   'P 1'
#
loop_
_entity.id
_entity.type
_entity.pdbx_description
1 polymer ?
#
loop_
_entity_poly.entity_id
_entity_poly.type
_entity_poly.pdbx_seq_one_letter_code
_entity_poly.pdbx_strand_id
1 'polypeptide(L)'
;MTTLVPFIGLAADRLSHASPSRLFRLLAAVTSALLWLPRFWRARNDLAALAAMSECERRDIGLTAFDIENALALPLDHDPTEVLARVVDDRRHRRES
;
A
#
# COMPACT_ATOMS: atom_id res chain seq x y z
N MET A 1 -60.77 -36.53 8.04
CA MET A 1 -59.62 -37.43 7.78
C MET A 1 -58.43 -36.57 7.42
N THR A 2 -57.38 -36.66 8.24
CA THR A 2 -56.11 -35.95 8.13
C THR A 2 -55.23 -36.61 7.08
N THR A 3 -54.86 -35.90 6.02
CA THR A 3 -53.84 -36.37 5.06
C THR A 3 -52.60 -35.49 5.15
N LEU A 4 -51.50 -36.17 5.44
CA LEU A 4 -50.16 -35.69 5.75
C LEU A 4 -49.53 -34.81 4.66
N VAL A 5 -48.85 -33.76 5.13
CA VAL A 5 -47.88 -32.96 4.39
C VAL A 5 -46.66 -33.82 4.07
N PRO A 6 -46.18 -33.90 2.82
CA PRO A 6 -44.80 -34.24 2.56
C PRO A 6 -43.96 -32.96 2.66
N PHE A 7 -43.24 -32.85 3.77
CA PHE A 7 -42.13 -31.93 3.95
C PHE A 7 -41.02 -32.34 2.97
N ILE A 8 -41.07 -31.82 1.75
CA ILE A 8 -40.00 -31.98 0.77
C ILE A 8 -38.95 -30.92 1.07
N GLY A 9 -38.24 -31.14 2.18
CA GLY A 9 -36.91 -30.60 2.39
C GLY A 9 -35.91 -31.42 1.58
N LEU A 10 -36.03 -31.41 0.25
CA LEU A 10 -35.01 -31.99 -0.63
C LEU A 10 -33.90 -30.96 -0.76
N ALA A 11 -32.92 -31.10 0.14
CA ALA A 11 -31.50 -30.92 -0.13
C ALA A 11 -31.17 -30.09 -1.38
N ALA A 12 -31.39 -28.78 -1.29
CA ALA A 12 -30.56 -27.82 -2.01
C ALA A 12 -29.18 -27.82 -1.34
N ASP A 13 -28.52 -28.99 -1.31
CA ASP A 13 -27.13 -29.07 -0.91
C ASP A 13 -26.33 -28.66 -2.12
N ARG A 14 -26.05 -27.36 -2.10
CA ARG A 14 -25.38 -26.55 -3.09
C ARG A 14 -24.09 -27.28 -3.44
N LEU A 15 -24.06 -27.95 -4.59
CA LEU A 15 -22.79 -28.31 -5.21
C LEU A 15 -21.97 -27.04 -5.25
N SER A 16 -20.95 -27.06 -4.41
CA SER A 16 -20.01 -25.98 -4.19
C SER A 16 -19.60 -25.40 -5.54
N HIS A 17 -20.21 -24.27 -5.92
CA HIS A 17 -19.50 -23.26 -6.66
C HIS A 17 -18.38 -22.81 -5.73
N ALA A 18 -17.26 -23.54 -5.77
CA ALA A 18 -15.98 -23.01 -5.38
C ALA A 18 -15.80 -21.77 -6.25
N SER A 19 -16.25 -20.64 -5.72
CA SER A 19 -16.41 -19.43 -6.50
C SER A 19 -15.03 -19.10 -7.06
N PRO A 20 -14.86 -18.98 -8.39
CA PRO A 20 -13.57 -18.65 -8.99
C PRO A 20 -12.98 -17.37 -8.38
N SER A 21 -13.82 -16.54 -7.78
CA SER A 21 -13.43 -15.38 -6.97
C SER A 21 -12.47 -15.69 -5.82
N ARG A 22 -12.53 -16.86 -5.15
CA ARG A 22 -11.63 -17.18 -4.03
C ARG A 22 -10.21 -17.46 -4.49
N LEU A 23 -10.07 -18.25 -5.56
CA LEU A 23 -8.78 -18.53 -6.18
C LEU A 23 -8.19 -17.25 -6.80
N PHE A 24 -9.02 -16.44 -7.45
CA PHE A 24 -8.59 -15.16 -8.00
C PHE A 24 -8.14 -14.18 -6.91
N ARG A 25 -8.85 -14.11 -5.78
CA ARG A 25 -8.46 -13.30 -4.62
C ARG A 25 -7.16 -13.78 -3.98
N LEU A 26 -6.97 -15.09 -3.85
CA LEU A 26 -5.72 -15.67 -3.36
C LEU A 26 -4.55 -15.35 -4.28
N LEU A 27 -4.73 -15.52 -5.59
CA LEU A 27 -3.71 -15.18 -6.57
C LEU A 27 -3.39 -13.68 -6.52
N ALA A 28 -4.40 -12.82 -6.45
CA ALA A 28 -4.21 -11.39 -6.29
C ALA A 28 -3.42 -11.05 -5.02
N ALA A 29 -3.78 -11.65 -3.88
CA ALA A 29 -3.06 -11.45 -2.61
C ALA A 29 -1.60 -11.91 -2.69
N VAL A 30 -1.35 -13.07 -3.30
CA VAL A 30 0.01 -13.59 -3.53
C VAL A 30 0.80 -12.66 -4.44
N THR A 31 0.23 -12.23 -5.57
CA THR A 31 0.90 -11.28 -6.47
C THR A 31 1.17 -9.95 -5.78
N SER A 32 0.24 -9.45 -4.96
CA SER A 32 0.43 -8.23 -4.17
C SER A 32 1.55 -8.37 -3.16
N ALA A 33 1.63 -9.51 -2.47
CA ALA A 33 2.71 -9.80 -1.52
C ALA A 33 4.06 -9.92 -2.23
N LEU A 34 4.12 -10.59 -3.39
CA LEU A 34 5.35 -10.69 -4.18
C LEU A 34 5.81 -9.34 -4.71
N LEU A 35 4.88 -8.49 -5.15
CA LEU A 35 5.18 -7.14 -5.67
C LEU A 35 5.47 -6.12 -4.57
N TRP A 36 5.13 -6.42 -3.32
CA TRP A 36 5.44 -5.55 -2.18
C TRP A 36 6.96 -5.43 -1.96
N LEU A 37 7.70 -6.53 -2.07
CA LEU A 37 9.14 -6.54 -1.86
C LEU A 37 9.93 -5.67 -2.85
N PRO A 38 9.76 -5.76 -4.19
CA PRO A 38 10.44 -4.86 -5.11
C PRO A 38 9.98 -3.40 -4.96
N ARG A 39 8.71 -3.14 -4.62
CA ARG A 39 8.24 -1.77 -4.29
C ARG A 39 8.95 -1.21 -3.06
N PHE A 40 9.12 -2.04 -2.02
CA PHE A 40 9.88 -1.69 -0.82
C PHE A 40 11.32 -1.32 -1.15
N TRP A 41 12.01 -2.17 -1.93
CA TRP A 41 13.40 -1.91 -2.33
C TRP A 41 13.54 -0.65 -3.17
N ARG A 42 12.58 -0.38 -4.06
CA ARG A 42 12.57 0.85 -4.84
C ARG A 42 12.46 2.09 -3.94
N ALA A 43 11.46 2.12 -3.05
CA ALA A 43 11.28 3.23 -2.11
C ALA A 43 12.51 3.45 -1.22
N ARG A 44 13.18 2.38 -0.76
CA ARG A 44 14.41 2.47 0.02
C ARG A 44 15.61 2.94 -0.80
N ASN A 45 15.72 2.51 -2.05
CA ASN A 45 16.76 2.99 -2.97
C ASN A 45 16.59 4.47 -3.29
N ASP A 46 15.37 4.93 -3.50
CA ASP A 46 15.07 6.35 -3.75
C ASP A 46 15.47 7.21 -2.54
N LEU A 47 15.15 6.77 -1.32
CA LEU A 47 15.63 7.42 -0.09
C LEU A 47 17.15 7.35 0.07
N ALA A 48 17.78 6.23 -0.26
CA ALA A 48 19.23 6.08 -0.19
C ALA A 48 19.94 7.02 -1.19
N ALA A 49 19.38 7.19 -2.39
CA ALA A 49 19.88 8.14 -3.37
C ALA A 49 19.79 9.58 -2.85
N LEU A 50 18.64 9.95 -2.26
CA LEU A 50 18.49 11.26 -1.61
C LEU A 50 19.45 11.46 -0.43
N ALA A 51 19.69 10.41 0.37
CA ALA A 51 20.63 10.46 1.49
C ALA A 51 22.08 10.61 1.03
N ALA A 52 22.42 10.08 -0.14
CA ALA A 52 23.75 10.18 -0.74
C ALA A 52 24.03 11.55 -1.39
N MET A 53 23.00 12.35 -1.66
CA MET A 53 23.15 13.72 -2.19
C MET A 53 23.84 14.62 -1.16
N SER A 54 24.63 15.57 -1.66
CA SER A 54 25.26 16.58 -0.80
C SER A 54 24.23 17.48 -0.13
N GLU A 55 24.58 18.10 1.00
CA GLU A 55 23.69 19.02 1.71
C GLU A 55 23.22 20.18 0.81
N CYS A 56 24.09 20.69 -0.06
CA CYS A 56 23.74 21.76 -1.00
C CYS A 56 22.68 21.31 -2.00
N GLU A 57 22.83 20.13 -2.59
CA GLU A 57 21.87 19.58 -3.56
C GLU A 57 20.53 19.26 -2.90
N ARG A 58 20.54 18.72 -1.68
CA ARG A 58 19.30 18.50 -0.90
C ARG A 58 18.60 19.81 -0.57
N ARG A 59 19.36 20.84 -0.23
CA ARG A 59 18.81 22.15 0.10
C ARG A 59 18.20 22.85 -1.11
N ASP A 60 18.72 22.62 -2.31
CA ASP A 60 18.15 23.14 -3.56
C ASP A 60 16.74 22.59 -3.82
N ILE A 61 16.52 21.31 -3.53
CA ILE A 61 15.19 20.67 -3.57
C ILE A 61 14.34 20.93 -2.31
N GLY A 62 14.83 21.74 -1.36
CA GLY A 62 14.11 22.11 -0.14
C GLY A 62 14.07 21.03 0.95
N LEU A 63 14.87 19.97 0.81
CA LEU A 63 14.97 18.87 1.78
C LEU A 63 16.17 19.04 2.72
N THR A 64 16.03 18.51 3.92
CA THR A 64 17.11 18.42 4.91
C THR A 64 17.44 16.96 5.22
N ALA A 65 18.62 16.70 5.77
CA ALA A 65 18.98 15.35 6.25
C ALA A 65 17.93 14.77 7.21
N PHE A 66 17.38 15.61 8.09
CA PHE A 66 16.35 15.21 9.04
C PHE A 66 15.04 14.76 8.36
N ASP A 67 14.66 15.38 7.24
CA ASP A 67 13.46 14.98 6.51
C ASP A 67 13.59 13.57 5.92
N ILE A 68 14.79 13.24 5.43
CA ILE A 68 15.11 11.93 4.88
C ILE A 68 15.13 10.87 6.00
N GLU A 69 15.75 11.17 7.14
CA GLU A 69 15.73 10.30 8.32
C GLU A 69 14.30 10.06 8.83
N ASN A 70 13.49 11.11 8.90
CA ASN A 70 12.09 11.01 9.28
C ASN A 70 11.28 10.18 8.28
N ALA A 71 11.55 10.31 6.97
CA ALA A 71 10.92 9.50 5.94
C ALA A 71 11.33 8.02 6.02
N LEU A 72 12.58 7.71 6.41
CA LEU A 72 13.04 6.35 6.65
C LEU A 72 12.32 5.67 7.82
N ALA A 73 11.82 6.45 8.78
CA ALA A 73 11.07 6.02 9.96
C ALA A 73 9.56 5.83 9.71
N LEU A 74 9.04 6.24 8.55
CA LEU A 74 7.62 6.12 8.25
C LEU A 74 7.18 4.67 8.02
N PRO A 75 5.89 4.36 8.31
CA PRO A 75 5.28 3.08 7.96
C PRO A 75 5.36 2.82 6.45
N LEU A 76 5.54 1.55 6.10
CA LEU A 76 5.86 1.05 4.75
C LEU A 76 4.75 1.26 3.72
N ASP A 77 3.57 1.70 4.16
CA ASP A 77 2.40 1.89 3.31
C ASP A 77 2.42 3.22 2.54
N HIS A 78 3.34 4.13 2.88
CA HIS A 78 3.46 5.44 2.23
C HIS A 78 4.65 5.50 1.27
N ASP A 79 4.44 6.08 0.09
CA ASP A 79 5.53 6.42 -0.82
C ASP A 79 6.37 7.54 -0.17
N PRO A 80 7.65 7.29 0.15
CA PRO A 80 8.48 8.28 0.82
C PRO A 80 8.66 9.55 -0.01
N THR A 81 8.62 9.44 -1.34
CA THR A 81 8.75 10.59 -2.25
C THR A 81 7.55 11.52 -2.13
N GLU A 82 6.34 10.96 -2.02
CA GLU A 82 5.11 11.72 -1.84
C GLU A 82 5.10 12.46 -0.49
N VAL A 83 5.58 11.80 0.57
CA VAL A 83 5.66 12.43 1.88
C VAL A 83 6.67 13.58 1.90
N LEU A 84 7.83 13.39 1.28
CA LEU A 84 8.84 14.44 1.17
C LEU A 84 8.35 15.62 0.33
N ALA A 85 7.66 15.36 -0.78
CA ALA A 85 7.05 16.41 -1.60
C ALA A 85 6.06 17.25 -0.78
N ARG A 86 5.21 16.59 0.01
CA ARG A 86 4.26 17.28 0.90
C ARG A 86 4.95 18.13 1.96
N VAL A 87 6.05 17.65 2.55
CA VAL A 87 6.83 18.43 3.52
C VAL A 87 7.42 19.70 2.88
N VAL A 88 7.92 19.60 1.65
CA VAL A 88 8.44 20.76 0.90
C VAL A 88 7.32 21.75 0.59
N ASP A 89 6.17 21.27 0.11
CA ASP A 89 5.01 22.11 -0.21
C ASP A 89 4.46 22.82 1.03
N ASP A 90 4.32 22.12 2.16
CA ASP A 90 3.87 22.71 3.43
C ASP A 90 4.82 23.84 3.89
N ARG A 91 6.14 23.65 3.73
CA ARG A 91 7.12 24.69 4.06
C ARG A 91 7.05 25.87 3.10
N ARG A 92 6.86 25.61 1.81
CA ARG A 92 6.71 26.66 0.80
C ARG A 92 5.47 27.51 1.09
N HIS A 93 4.35 26.86 1.38
CA HIS A 93 3.09 27.55 1.68
C HIS A 93 3.21 28.45 2.92
N ARG A 94 3.94 28.00 3.96
CA ARG A 94 4.24 28.82 5.15
C ARG A 94 5.14 30.03 4.90
N ARG A 95 5.91 30.06 3.81
CA ARG A 95 6.75 31.21 3.44
C ARG A 95 5.98 32.23 2.59
N GLU A 96 4.97 31.76 1.87
CA GLU A 96 4.14 32.55 0.97
C GLU A 96 2.91 33.15 1.67
N SER A 97 2.59 32.67 2.89
CA SER A 97 1.51 33.18 3.77
C SER A 97 2.01 34.25 4.74
#